data_AF-A0A3P7KQ17-F1
#
_entry.id   AF-A0A3P7KQ17-F1
#
_cell.length_a   1.000
_cell.length_b   1.000
_cell.length_c   1.000
_cell.angle_alpha   90.00
_cell.angle_beta   90.00
_cell.angle_gamma   90.00
#
_symmetry.space_group_name_H-M   'P 1'
#
loop_
_entity.id
_entity.type
_entity.pdbx_description
1 polymer ?
#
loop_
_entity_poly.entity_id
_entity_poly.type
_entity_poly.pdbx_seq_one_letter_code
_entity_poly.pdbx_strand_id
1 'polypeptide(L)'
;MERRAEDAGDEGTELIPGYPIVVVEDRENFQKLVAKLENQEFIGIDSEWKAQYMCANESVALLQIAIIDAVYLVDFCALEKKLSENDWDALLRTLLCSRARKLGILGFFPYKLDYIREL
;
A
#
# COMPACT_ATOMS: atom_id res chain seq x y z
N MET A 1 9.10 31.43 4.54
CA MET A 1 8.29 30.78 5.59
C MET A 1 7.15 30.09 4.86
N GLU A 2 7.35 28.83 4.51
CA GLU A 2 6.33 28.04 3.80
C GLU A 2 5.14 27.86 4.75
N ARG A 3 3.95 28.19 4.28
CA ARG A 3 2.71 27.86 4.99
C ARG A 3 2.60 26.35 4.96
N ARG A 4 2.86 25.69 6.09
CA ARG A 4 2.46 24.30 6.30
C ARG A 4 0.95 24.23 6.05
N ALA A 5 0.51 23.25 5.27
CA ALA A 5 -0.90 22.92 5.19
C ALA A 5 -1.38 22.69 6.64
N GLU A 6 -2.36 23.47 7.07
CA GLU A 6 -3.05 23.22 8.32
C GLU A 6 -3.77 21.88 8.16
N ASP A 7 -3.53 20.95 9.09
CA ASP A 7 -4.29 19.70 9.17
C ASP A 7 -5.77 20.05 9.27
N ALA A 8 -6.50 19.85 8.17
CA ALA A 8 -7.95 19.82 8.21
C ALA A 8 -8.31 18.63 9.08
N GLY A 9 -8.96 18.90 10.21
CA GLY A 9 -9.26 17.90 11.23
C GLY A 9 -10.04 16.69 10.71
N ASP A 10 -10.13 15.70 11.61
CA ASP A 10 -10.80 14.39 11.59
C ASP A 10 -12.24 14.34 11.01
N GLU A 11 -12.45 14.87 9.82
CA GLU A 11 -13.51 14.45 8.92
C GLU A 11 -12.91 13.31 8.09
N GLY A 12 -13.49 12.12 8.21
CA GLY A 12 -12.94 10.89 7.61
C GLY A 12 -12.42 11.15 6.19
N THR A 13 -11.12 10.95 5.99
CA THR A 13 -10.46 11.23 4.72
C THR A 13 -11.04 10.30 3.66
N GLU A 14 -11.87 10.82 2.77
CA GLU A 14 -12.45 10.08 1.64
C GLU A 14 -11.87 10.59 0.32
N LEU A 15 -11.64 9.69 -0.65
CA LEU A 15 -11.18 10.08 -1.98
C LEU A 15 -12.33 10.68 -2.80
N ILE A 16 -13.52 10.09 -2.65
CA ILE A 16 -14.81 10.58 -3.13
C ILE A 16 -15.87 10.23 -2.06
N PRO A 17 -17.03 10.93 -2.01
CA PRO A 17 -18.04 10.68 -0.98
C PRO A 17 -18.43 9.19 -0.85
N GLY A 18 -18.28 8.64 0.36
CA GLY A 18 -18.54 7.23 0.67
C GLY A 18 -17.43 6.25 0.27
N TYR A 19 -16.26 6.75 -0.14
CA TYR A 19 -15.10 5.94 -0.52
C TYR A 19 -13.86 6.35 0.28
N PRO A 20 -13.66 5.76 1.47
CA PRO A 20 -12.64 6.18 2.42
C PRO A 20 -11.22 5.88 1.95
N ILE A 21 -10.30 6.66 2.49
CA ILE A 21 -8.85 6.44 2.47
C ILE A 21 -8.46 5.92 3.86
N VAL A 22 -7.93 4.70 3.90
CA VAL A 22 -7.57 4.00 5.13
C VAL A 22 -6.06 3.86 5.20
N VAL A 23 -5.43 4.47 6.20
CA VAL A 23 -4.00 4.27 6.48
C VAL A 23 -3.81 2.96 7.22
N VAL A 24 -2.90 2.12 6.74
CA VAL A 24 -2.57 0.82 7.32
C VAL A 24 -1.18 0.90 7.92
N GLU A 25 -1.12 1.14 9.24
CA GLU A 25 0.11 1.38 10.00
C GLU A 25 0.34 0.37 11.14
N ASP A 26 -0.59 -0.57 11.32
CA ASP A 26 -0.53 -1.64 12.31
C ASP A 26 -0.88 -3.01 11.72
N ARG A 27 -0.53 -4.06 12.48
CA ARG A 27 -0.71 -5.47 12.07
C ARG A 27 -2.18 -5.86 11.92
N GLU A 28 -3.09 -5.32 12.73
CA GLU A 28 -4.50 -5.69 12.69
C GLU A 28 -5.15 -5.20 11.40
N ASN A 29 -4.94 -3.93 11.07
CA ASN A 29 -5.43 -3.34 9.83
C ASN A 29 -4.77 -3.96 8.60
N PHE A 30 -3.50 -4.35 8.70
CA PHE A 30 -2.81 -5.10 7.65
C PHE A 30 -3.49 -6.44 7.37
N GLN A 31 -3.77 -7.24 8.40
CA GLN A 31 -4.42 -8.54 8.25
C GLN A 31 -5.85 -8.41 7.69
N LYS A 32 -6.61 -7.39 8.13
CA LYS A 32 -7.93 -7.08 7.57
C LYS A 32 -7.85 -6.78 6.07
N LEU A 33 -6.87 -5.98 5.65
CA LEU A 33 -6.65 -5.68 4.24
C LEU A 33 -6.33 -6.95 3.44
N VAL A 34 -5.38 -7.78 3.90
CA VAL A 34 -5.03 -9.04 3.21
C VAL A 34 -6.26 -9.92 3.02
N ALA A 35 -7.09 -10.10 4.05
CA ALA A 35 -8.32 -10.87 3.94
C ALA A 35 -9.33 -10.27 2.95
N LYS A 36 -9.43 -8.92 2.87
CA LYS A 36 -10.31 -8.25 1.90
C LYS A 36 -9.89 -8.48 0.45
N LEU A 37 -8.58 -8.58 0.18
CA LEU A 37 -8.05 -8.71 -1.18
C LEU A 37 -8.37 -10.07 -1.82
N GLU A 38 -8.59 -11.12 -1.04
CA GLU A 38 -8.84 -12.48 -1.56
C GLU A 38 -10.08 -12.58 -2.45
N ASN A 39 -11.08 -11.72 -2.22
CA ASN A 39 -12.38 -11.77 -2.89
C ASN A 39 -12.62 -10.63 -3.89
N GLN A 40 -11.57 -9.90 -4.28
CA GLN A 40 -11.71 -8.78 -5.21
C GLN A 40 -11.60 -9.22 -6.66
N GLU A 41 -12.47 -8.67 -7.53
CA GLU A 41 -12.35 -8.87 -8.97
C GLU A 41 -11.34 -7.89 -9.60
N PHE A 42 -11.26 -6.67 -9.07
CA PHE A 42 -10.37 -5.62 -9.54
C PHE A 42 -9.58 -5.03 -8.38
N ILE A 43 -8.28 -4.83 -8.58
CA ILE A 43 -7.40 -4.21 -7.61
C ILE A 43 -6.59 -3.13 -8.33
N GLY A 44 -6.74 -1.89 -7.91
CA GLY A 44 -5.87 -0.78 -8.28
C GLY A 44 -4.60 -0.80 -7.42
N ILE A 45 -3.43 -0.65 -8.05
CA ILE A 45 -2.13 -0.65 -7.36
C ILE A 45 -1.30 0.53 -7.84
N ASP A 46 -0.76 1.28 -6.89
CA ASP A 46 0.27 2.30 -7.10
C ASP A 46 1.28 2.30 -5.94
N SER A 47 2.44 2.94 -6.09
CA SER A 47 3.46 2.99 -5.03
C SER A 47 4.31 4.23 -5.06
N GLU A 48 4.73 4.67 -3.86
CA GLU A 48 5.77 5.67 -3.66
C GLU A 48 7.04 5.04 -3.07
N TRP A 49 8.20 5.56 -3.44
CA TRP A 49 9.51 4.99 -3.11
C TRP A 49 10.29 5.92 -2.18
N LYS A 50 11.12 5.35 -1.30
CA LYS A 50 12.07 6.13 -0.50
C LYS A 50 13.05 6.85 -1.44
N ALA A 51 13.28 8.14 -1.21
CA ALA A 51 14.19 8.93 -2.04
C ALA A 51 15.61 8.33 -2.02
N GLN A 52 16.17 8.07 -3.20
CA GLN A 52 17.47 7.39 -3.39
C GLN A 52 18.66 8.11 -2.72
N TYR A 53 18.53 9.39 -2.37
CA TYR A 53 19.59 10.11 -1.62
C TYR A 53 19.69 9.66 -0.15
N MET A 54 18.62 9.10 0.42
CA MET A 54 18.54 8.70 1.83
C MET A 54 18.76 7.20 2.04
N CYS A 55 18.63 6.38 1.00
CA CYS A 55 18.80 4.93 1.04
C CYS A 55 19.63 4.45 -0.15
N ALA A 56 20.67 3.65 0.11
CA ALA A 56 21.51 3.05 -0.93
C ALA A 56 20.73 2.06 -1.82
N ASN A 57 19.62 1.50 -1.31
CA ASN A 57 18.76 0.56 -2.01
C ASN A 57 17.37 1.19 -2.25
N GLU A 58 16.80 0.92 -3.42
CA GLU A 58 15.41 1.27 -3.72
C GLU A 58 14.47 0.46 -2.82
N SER A 59 13.66 1.14 -2.02
CA SER A 59 12.67 0.50 -1.16
C SER A 59 11.35 1.26 -1.23
N VAL A 60 10.26 0.51 -1.16
CA VAL A 60 8.90 1.07 -1.15
C VAL A 60 8.69 1.82 0.17
N ALA A 61 8.16 3.04 0.10
CA ALA A 61 7.77 3.84 1.25
C ALA A 61 6.28 3.69 1.54
N LEU A 62 5.47 3.69 0.48
CA LEU A 62 4.01 3.62 0.55
C LEU A 62 3.49 2.76 -0.60
N LEU A 63 2.51 1.92 -0.31
CA LEU A 63 1.78 1.15 -1.31
C LEU A 63 0.29 1.53 -1.26
N GLN A 64 -0.24 2.02 -2.36
CA GLN A 64 -1.64 2.38 -2.50
C GLN A 64 -2.40 1.23 -3.16
N ILE A 65 -3.43 0.73 -2.47
CA ILE A 65 -4.27 -0.36 -2.95
C ILE A 65 -5.72 0.12 -3.00
N ALA A 66 -6.29 0.25 -4.19
CA ALA A 66 -7.69 0.61 -4.38
C ALA A 66 -8.53 -0.65 -4.68
N ILE A 67 -9.56 -0.89 -3.87
CA ILE A 67 -10.55 -1.97 -4.09
C ILE A 67 -11.96 -1.38 -4.07
N ILE A 68 -13.01 -2.21 -4.19
CA ILE A 68 -14.36 -1.68 -4.40
C ILE A 68 -14.87 -0.75 -3.29
N ASP A 69 -14.37 -0.88 -2.06
CA ASP A 69 -14.89 -0.18 -0.89
C ASP A 69 -14.03 0.98 -0.38
N ALA A 70 -12.73 1.02 -0.70
CA ALA A 70 -11.81 2.02 -0.19
C ALA A 70 -10.46 2.03 -0.94
N VAL A 71 -9.67 3.08 -0.69
CA VAL A 71 -8.22 3.08 -0.93
C VAL A 71 -7.49 2.80 0.39
N TYR A 72 -6.54 1.89 0.36
CA TYR A 72 -5.68 1.57 1.48
C TYR A 72 -4.28 2.09 1.20
N LEU A 73 -3.75 2.88 2.14
CA LEU A 73 -2.39 3.39 2.12
C LEU A 73 -1.55 2.55 3.09
N VAL A 74 -0.84 1.55 2.56
CA VAL A 74 0.01 0.68 3.36
C VAL A 74 1.35 1.37 3.60
N ASP A 75 1.58 1.80 4.84
CA ASP A 75 2.81 2.49 5.24
C ASP A 75 3.91 1.46 5.53
N PHE A 76 4.78 1.24 4.55
CA PHE A 76 5.90 0.31 4.68
C PHE A 76 6.88 0.76 5.77
N CYS A 77 7.03 2.07 5.99
CA CYS A 77 7.97 2.60 6.97
C CYS A 77 7.47 2.33 8.40
N ALA A 78 6.18 2.51 8.66
CA ALA A 78 5.56 2.23 9.96
C ALA A 78 5.51 0.72 10.28
N LEU A 79 5.36 -0.11 9.25
CA LEU A 79 5.15 -1.56 9.38
C LEU A 79 6.45 -2.38 9.34
N GLU A 80 7.57 -1.82 8.87
CA GLU A 80 8.87 -2.51 8.68
C GLU A 80 9.31 -3.33 9.90
N LYS A 81 9.07 -2.82 11.12
CA LYS A 81 9.44 -3.48 12.38
C LYS A 81 8.29 -4.21 13.08
N LYS A 82 7.07 -4.13 12.53
CA LYS A 82 5.84 -4.69 13.11
C LYS A 82 5.41 -5.99 12.43
N LEU A 83 5.82 -6.17 11.17
CA LEU A 83 5.47 -7.31 10.33
C LEU A 83 6.67 -8.22 10.09
N SER A 84 6.38 -9.51 9.88
CA SER A 84 7.37 -10.52 9.50
C SER A 84 7.40 -10.68 7.98
N GLU A 85 8.46 -11.29 7.45
CA GLU A 85 8.54 -11.67 6.03
C GLU A 85 7.33 -12.47 5.56
N ASN A 86 6.81 -13.39 6.39
CA ASN A 86 5.61 -14.17 6.07
C ASN A 86 4.35 -13.31 5.92
N ASP A 87 4.24 -12.22 6.71
CA ASP A 87 3.12 -11.28 6.57
C ASP A 87 3.18 -10.56 5.22
N TRP A 88 4.39 -10.14 4.80
CA TRP A 88 4.62 -9.52 3.50
C TRP A 88 4.42 -10.48 2.33
N ASP A 89 4.91 -11.72 2.43
CA ASP A 89 4.68 -12.76 1.41
C ASP A 89 3.19 -13.05 1.25
N ALA A 90 2.43 -13.09 2.35
CA ALA A 90 0.98 -13.23 2.30
C ALA A 90 0.32 -12.07 1.54
N LEU A 91 0.67 -10.82 1.84
CA LEU A 91 0.16 -9.66 1.10
C LEU A 91 0.48 -9.76 -0.38
N LEU A 92 1.75 -9.99 -0.74
CA LEU A 92 2.18 -10.01 -2.14
C LEU A 92 1.54 -11.16 -2.93
N ARG A 93 1.40 -12.34 -2.33
CA ARG A 93 0.69 -13.47 -2.94
C ARG A 93 -0.77 -13.14 -3.20
N THR A 94 -1.46 -12.59 -2.20
CA THR A 94 -2.87 -12.23 -2.36
C THR A 94 -3.04 -11.09 -3.37
N LEU A 95 -2.15 -10.10 -3.34
CA LEU A 95 -2.21 -8.94 -4.22
C LEU A 95 -1.88 -9.30 -5.68
N LEU A 96 -0.86 -10.11 -5.93
CA LEU A 96 -0.31 -10.35 -7.27
C LEU A 96 -0.76 -11.68 -7.88
N CYS A 97 -0.84 -12.74 -7.07
CA CYS A 97 -1.13 -14.10 -7.54
C CYS A 97 -2.63 -14.47 -7.48
N SER A 98 -3.50 -13.58 -7.00
CA SER A 98 -4.95 -13.76 -7.06
C SER A 98 -5.49 -13.76 -8.49
N ARG A 99 -6.75 -14.18 -8.66
CA ARG A 99 -7.47 -14.09 -9.95
C ARG A 99 -7.94 -12.68 -10.30
N ALA A 100 -7.84 -11.74 -9.37
CA ALA A 100 -8.21 -10.35 -9.58
C ALA A 100 -7.45 -9.75 -10.77
N ARG A 101 -8.06 -8.82 -11.49
CA ARG A 101 -7.40 -8.01 -12.51
C ARG A 101 -6.72 -6.82 -11.85
N LYS A 102 -5.44 -6.62 -12.15
CA LYS A 102 -4.62 -5.57 -11.54
C LYS A 102 -4.62 -4.37 -12.47
N LEU A 103 -5.00 -3.23 -11.94
CA LEU A 103 -5.01 -1.95 -12.65
C LEU A 103 -3.91 -1.09 -12.03
N GLY A 104 -2.99 -0.58 -12.84
CA GLY A 104 -1.93 0.30 -12.36
C GLY A 104 -1.39 1.13 -13.51
N ILE A 105 -1.10 2.40 -13.26
CA ILE A 105 -0.42 3.28 -14.22
C ILE A 105 1.07 3.19 -13.92
N LEU A 106 1.72 2.17 -14.47
CA LEU A 106 3.11 2.12 -14.94
C LEU A 106 3.56 0.66 -15.00
N GLY A 107 3.99 0.22 -16.19
CA GLY A 107 4.56 -1.12 -16.46
C GLY A 107 5.89 -1.41 -15.76
N PHE A 108 6.22 -0.69 -14.68
CA PHE A 108 7.45 -0.80 -13.89
C PHE A 108 7.28 -1.64 -12.61
N PHE A 109 6.04 -1.82 -12.13
CA PHE A 109 5.75 -2.56 -10.90
C PHE A 109 6.24 -4.03 -10.92
N PRO A 110 6.01 -4.84 -11.98
CA PRO A 110 6.45 -6.23 -11.97
C PRO A 110 7.98 -6.41 -12.08
N TYR A 111 8.72 -5.42 -12.61
CA TYR A 111 10.18 -5.51 -12.80
C TYR A 111 11.01 -5.10 -11.58
N LYS A 112 10.41 -4.43 -10.60
CA LYS A 112 11.07 -4.04 -9.33
C LYS A 112 10.60 -4.85 -8.12
N LEU A 113 9.69 -5.80 -8.31
CA LEU A 113 9.22 -6.69 -7.24
C LEU A 113 10.29 -7.68 -6.78
N ASP A 114 11.33 -7.92 -7.58
CA ASP A 114 12.52 -8.67 -7.16
C ASP A 114 13.22 -7.99 -5.95
N TYR A 115 13.06 -6.68 -5.74
CA TYR A 115 13.63 -5.98 -4.59
C TYR A 115 12.83 -6.15 -3.28
N ILE A 116 11.54 -6.48 -3.33
CA ILE A 116 10.77 -6.78 -2.12
C ILE A 116 11.14 -8.17 -1.57
N ARG A 117 11.79 -9.02 -2.38
CA ARG A 117 12.32 -10.34 -1.97
C ARG A 117 13.72 -10.30 -1.37
N GLU A 118 14.44 -9.18 -1.41
CA GLU A 118 15.80 -9.04 -0.86
C GLU A 118 15.84 -8.29 0.49
N LEU A 119 14.68 -8.05 1.10
CA LEU A 119 14.53 -7.72 2.53
C LEU A 119 14.18 -8.98 3.31
#